data_AF-A0AB35XPI7-F1
#
_entry.id   AF-A0AB35XPI7-F1
#
_cell.length_a   1.000
_cell.length_b   1.000
_cell.length_c   1.000
_cell.angle_alpha   90.00
_cell.angle_beta   90.00
_cell.angle_gamma   90.00
#
_symmetry.space_group_name_H-M   'P 1'
#
loop_
_entity.id
_entity.type
_entity.pdbx_description
1 polymer ?
#
loop_
_entity_poly.entity_id
_entity_poly.type
_entity_poly.pdbx_seq_one_letter_code
_entity_poly.pdbx_strand_id
1 'polypeptide(L)'
;MPSDLTHLLAVADAVALPAVANTLAALPESARATVVLVDGHHHYPLPENDRITIVPAPRDPVEIVATVRGLALPDDVHTFVHGEAAMVRPMRRHLRLERGLPRERVQLSAYWFAGRDADGWRAMKQDFNRSMEAESGD
;
A
#
# COMPACT_ATOMS: atom_id res chain seq x y z
N MET A 1 -14.79 6.38 0.83
CA MET A 1 -14.21 5.83 -0.41
C MET A 1 -14.50 6.77 -1.55
N PRO A 2 -13.59 6.88 -2.55
CA PRO A 2 -13.87 7.61 -3.79
C PRO A 2 -15.10 7.02 -4.50
N SER A 3 -15.90 7.86 -5.14
CA SER A 3 -17.10 7.43 -5.87
C SER A 3 -16.81 6.67 -7.16
N ASP A 4 -15.60 6.84 -7.72
CA ASP A 4 -15.10 6.18 -8.93
C ASP A 4 -14.31 4.90 -8.63
N LEU A 5 -14.30 4.43 -7.39
CA LEU A 5 -13.53 3.24 -7.00
C LEU A 5 -14.10 1.96 -7.64
N THR A 6 -13.36 1.42 -8.60
CA THR A 6 -13.64 0.12 -9.25
C THR A 6 -12.73 -0.98 -8.74
N HIS A 7 -11.46 -0.65 -8.47
CA HIS A 7 -10.45 -1.59 -7.97
C HIS A 7 -9.56 -0.95 -6.90
N LEU A 8 -9.35 -1.67 -5.80
CA LEU A 8 -8.44 -1.30 -4.73
C LEU A 8 -7.22 -2.23 -4.73
N LEU A 9 -6.01 -1.66 -4.81
CA LEU A 9 -4.79 -2.35 -4.41
C LEU A 9 -4.46 -1.98 -2.96
N ALA A 10 -4.41 -2.96 -2.07
CA ALA A 10 -3.91 -2.79 -0.70
C ALA A 10 -2.60 -3.56 -0.52
N VAL A 11 -1.63 -2.97 0.18
CA VAL A 11 -0.41 -3.68 0.61
C VAL A 11 -0.39 -3.64 2.14
N ALA A 12 -0.39 -4.81 2.77
CA ALA A 12 -0.61 -4.98 4.19
C ALA A 12 0.54 -5.74 4.85
N ASP A 13 1.34 -5.05 5.66
CA ASP A 13 2.12 -5.68 6.72
C ASP A 13 1.27 -5.86 7.99
N ALA A 14 1.83 -6.50 9.02
CA ALA A 14 1.10 -6.79 10.26
C ALA A 14 0.48 -5.55 10.93
N VAL A 15 1.08 -4.37 10.74
CA VAL A 15 0.58 -3.11 11.35
C VAL A 15 -0.47 -2.43 10.49
N ALA A 16 -0.51 -2.71 9.18
CA ALA A 16 -1.51 -2.18 8.25
C ALA A 16 -2.80 -3.02 8.20
N LEU A 17 -2.76 -4.28 8.64
CA LEU A 17 -3.90 -5.22 8.55
C LEU A 17 -5.23 -4.67 9.10
N PRO A 18 -5.30 -4.05 10.29
CA PRO A 18 -6.57 -3.51 10.79
C PRO A 18 -7.15 -2.41 9.90
N ALA A 19 -6.29 -1.55 9.32
CA ALA A 19 -6.73 -0.49 8.41
C ALA A 19 -7.23 -1.07 7.07
N VAL A 20 -6.56 -2.12 6.58
CA VAL A 20 -6.97 -2.84 5.36
C VAL A 20 -8.30 -3.55 5.58
N ALA A 21 -8.50 -4.23 6.70
CA ALA A 21 -9.77 -4.88 7.01
C ALA A 21 -10.95 -3.89 7.03
N ASN A 22 -10.78 -2.73 7.69
CA ASN A 22 -11.79 -1.68 7.71
C ASN A 22 -12.09 -1.12 6.31
N THR A 23 -11.04 -0.96 5.48
CA THR A 23 -11.15 -0.50 4.10
C THR A 23 -11.94 -1.51 3.25
N LEU A 24 -11.66 -2.81 3.40
CA LEU A 24 -12.35 -3.89 2.70
C LEU A 24 -13.81 -4.03 3.14
N ALA A 25 -14.10 -3.84 4.43
CA ALA A 25 -15.46 -3.86 4.96
C ALA A 25 -16.33 -2.72 4.41
N ALA A 26 -15.71 -1.58 4.07
CA ALA A 26 -16.38 -0.42 3.46
C ALA A 26 -16.28 -0.39 1.92
N LEU A 27 -15.78 -1.47 1.29
CA LEU A 27 -15.61 -1.54 -0.16
C LEU A 27 -16.97 -1.59 -0.86
N PRO A 28 -17.24 -0.74 -1.87
CA PRO A 28 -18.47 -0.82 -2.66
C PRO A 28 -18.69 -2.21 -3.25
N GLU A 29 -19.94 -2.66 -3.37
CA GLU A 29 -20.26 -4.00 -3.91
C GLU A 29 -19.80 -4.19 -5.36
N SER A 30 -19.81 -3.10 -6.15
CA SER A 30 -19.31 -3.08 -7.53
C SER A 30 -17.78 -3.14 -7.63
N ALA A 31 -17.06 -2.93 -6.53
CA ALA A 31 -15.61 -2.83 -6.52
C ALA A 31 -14.94 -4.14 -6.12
N ARG A 32 -13.72 -4.34 -6.65
CA ARG A 32 -12.83 -5.46 -6.34
C ARG A 32 -11.60 -4.97 -5.57
N ALA A 33 -10.92 -5.90 -4.91
CA ALA A 33 -9.68 -5.60 -4.22
C ALA A 33 -8.61 -6.67 -4.47
N THR A 34 -7.37 -6.24 -4.61
CA THR A 34 -6.18 -7.09 -4.55
C THR A 34 -5.39 -6.69 -3.32
N VAL A 35 -5.18 -7.62 -2.41
CA VAL A 35 -4.44 -7.42 -1.16
C VAL A 35 -3.11 -8.16 -1.26
N VAL A 36 -2.01 -7.41 -1.33
CA VAL A 36 -0.67 -7.97 -1.15
C VAL A 36 -0.44 -8.12 0.35
N LEU A 37 -0.48 -9.36 0.83
CA LEU A 37 -0.35 -9.72 2.23
C LEU A 37 1.10 -10.09 2.52
N VAL A 38 1.79 -9.26 3.31
CA VAL A 38 3.17 -9.52 3.72
C VAL A 38 3.18 -10.61 4.79
N ASP A 39 4.05 -11.60 4.60
CA ASP A 39 4.21 -12.73 5.50
C ASP A 39 4.55 -12.27 6.92
N GLY A 40 3.93 -12.93 7.89
CA GLY A 40 4.05 -12.59 9.30
C GLY A 40 3.29 -13.54 10.21
N HIS A 41 3.70 -13.56 11.49
CA HIS A 41 3.09 -14.43 12.50
C HIS A 41 1.75 -13.92 13.04
N HIS A 42 1.39 -12.67 12.73
CA HIS A 42 0.15 -12.07 13.15
C HIS A 42 -0.94 -12.36 12.13
N HIS A 43 -1.96 -13.09 12.57
CA HIS A 43 -3.17 -13.29 11.78
C HIS A 43 -4.20 -12.23 12.15
N TYR A 44 -4.74 -11.54 11.15
CA TYR A 44 -5.84 -10.63 11.30
C TYR A 44 -6.93 -11.04 10.30
N PRO A 45 -8.19 -11.20 10.74
CA PRO A 45 -9.25 -11.65 9.84
C PRO A 45 -9.48 -10.59 8.76
N LEU A 46 -9.31 -11.01 7.50
CA LEU A 46 -9.71 -10.23 6.33
C LEU A 46 -11.03 -10.80 5.79
N PRO A 47 -11.92 -9.97 5.22
CA PRO A 47 -13.11 -10.49 4.57
C PRO A 47 -12.72 -11.43 3.41
N GLU A 48 -13.29 -12.62 3.40
CA GLU A 48 -13.09 -13.61 2.33
C GLU A 48 -14.34 -13.63 1.45
N ASN A 49 -14.21 -13.10 0.22
CA ASN A 49 -15.24 -13.18 -0.81
C ASN A 49 -14.61 -13.07 -2.21
N ASP A 50 -15.43 -13.33 -3.22
CA ASP A 50 -15.12 -13.44 -4.65
C ASP A 50 -14.55 -12.14 -5.27
N ARG A 51 -14.66 -11.02 -4.54
CA ARG A 51 -14.18 -9.70 -4.96
C ARG A 51 -12.81 -9.37 -4.40
N ILE A 52 -12.30 -10.17 -3.46
CA ILE A 52 -11.04 -9.94 -2.76
C ILE A 52 -10.04 -11.03 -3.15
N THR A 53 -8.95 -10.63 -3.80
CA THR A 53 -7.83 -11.50 -4.15
C THR A 53 -6.67 -11.24 -3.19
N ILE A 54 -6.25 -12.27 -2.45
CA ILE A 54 -5.08 -12.18 -1.57
C ILE A 54 -3.86 -12.72 -2.31
N VAL A 55 -2.80 -11.93 -2.36
CA VAL A 55 -1.50 -12.27 -2.96
C VAL A 55 -0.45 -12.27 -1.86
N PRO A 56 0.12 -13.41 -1.47
CA PRO A 56 1.17 -13.44 -0.46
C PRO A 56 2.46 -12.80 -0.97
N ALA A 57 3.17 -12.10 -0.10
CA ALA A 57 4.51 -11.55 -0.35
C ALA A 57 5.43 -11.84 0.85
N PRO A 58 6.72 -12.10 0.65
CA PRO A 58 7.66 -12.28 1.76
C PRO A 58 7.90 -10.95 2.49
N ARG A 59 8.39 -11.02 3.74
CA ARG A 59 8.74 -9.85 4.55
C ARG A 59 10.09 -9.22 4.14
N ASP A 60 10.20 -8.89 2.86
CA ASP A 60 11.33 -8.18 2.28
C ASP A 60 10.82 -7.00 1.42
N PRO A 61 11.26 -5.76 1.69
CA PRO A 61 10.79 -4.58 0.96
C PRO A 61 10.95 -4.65 -0.56
N VAL A 62 12.00 -5.30 -1.07
CA VAL A 62 12.27 -5.41 -2.50
C VAL A 62 11.30 -6.39 -3.14
N GLU A 63 11.11 -7.55 -2.53
CA GLU A 63 10.18 -8.59 -2.98
C GLU A 63 8.71 -8.14 -2.90
N ILE A 64 8.33 -7.34 -1.90
CA ILE A 64 6.98 -6.76 -1.81
C ILE A 64 6.71 -5.84 -3.01
N VAL A 65 7.67 -4.97 -3.36
CA VAL A 65 7.56 -4.09 -4.52
C VAL A 65 7.56 -4.89 -5.81
N ALA A 66 8.38 -5.94 -5.91
CA ALA A 66 8.40 -6.84 -7.07
C ALA A 66 7.06 -7.56 -7.26
N THR A 67 6.44 -8.01 -6.16
CA THR A 67 5.10 -8.62 -6.16
C THR A 67 4.07 -7.66 -6.76
N VAL A 68 4.02 -6.41 -6.29
CA VAL A 68 3.10 -5.39 -6.82
C VAL A 68 3.37 -5.09 -8.30
N ARG A 69 4.64 -5.04 -8.71
CA ARG A 69 5.04 -4.83 -10.11
C ARG A 69 4.55 -5.95 -11.03
N GLY A 70 4.51 -7.18 -10.54
CA GLY A 70 4.03 -8.35 -11.30
C GLY A 70 2.50 -8.43 -11.44
N LEU A 71 1.73 -7.60 -10.73
CA LEU A 71 0.28 -7.64 -10.79
C LEU A 71 -0.26 -6.99 -12.07
N ALA A 72 -1.18 -7.69 -12.73
CA ALA A 72 -2.07 -7.10 -13.72
C ALA A 72 -3.17 -6.33 -12.99
N LEU A 73 -3.02 -5.01 -12.92
CA LEU A 73 -3.96 -4.09 -12.28
C LEU A 73 -4.64 -3.20 -13.34
N PRO A 74 -5.91 -2.83 -13.15
CA PRO A 74 -6.56 -1.81 -13.98
C PRO A 74 -5.84 -0.46 -13.92
N ASP A 75 -5.94 0.33 -14.99
CA ASP A 75 -5.34 1.68 -15.06
C ASP A 75 -6.01 2.68 -14.12
N ASP A 76 -7.22 2.39 -13.64
CA ASP A 76 -8.00 3.19 -12.71
C ASP A 76 -7.89 2.74 -11.25
N VAL A 77 -6.96 1.84 -10.93
CA VAL A 77 -6.77 1.32 -9.57
C VAL A 77 -6.48 2.43 -8.56
N HIS A 78 -7.15 2.36 -7.41
CA HIS A 78 -6.79 3.12 -6.23
C HIS A 78 -5.88 2.29 -5.34
N THR A 79 -4.86 2.90 -4.74
CA THR A 79 -3.87 2.19 -3.94
C THR A 79 -3.87 2.68 -2.50
N PHE A 80 -3.77 1.73 -1.57
CA PHE A 80 -3.62 1.95 -0.14
C PHE A 80 -2.43 1.13 0.37
N VAL A 81 -1.28 1.78 0.57
CA VAL A 81 -0.02 1.10 0.97
C VAL A 81 0.48 1.70 2.27
N HIS A 82 0.52 0.87 3.30
CA HIS A 82 0.94 1.26 4.63
C HIS A 82 1.93 0.22 5.15
N GLY A 83 3.04 0.69 5.74
CA GLY A 83 4.07 -0.19 6.29
C GLY A 83 5.44 0.47 6.32
N GLU A 84 6.50 -0.28 6.00
CA GLU A 84 7.87 0.22 6.12
C GLU A 84 8.24 1.31 5.11
N ALA A 85 8.96 2.33 5.55
CA ALA A 85 9.53 3.38 4.69
C ALA A 85 10.33 2.82 3.49
N ALA A 86 11.08 1.74 3.70
CA ALA A 86 11.92 1.10 2.68
C ALA A 86 11.12 0.55 1.50
N MET A 87 9.88 0.08 1.71
CA MET A 87 9.00 -0.34 0.61
C MET A 87 8.18 0.84 0.05
N VAL A 88 7.78 1.79 0.90
CA VAL A 88 6.85 2.87 0.51
C VAL A 88 7.43 3.80 -0.55
N ARG A 89 8.72 4.17 -0.46
CA ARG A 89 9.37 5.04 -1.45
C ARG A 89 9.45 4.40 -2.85
N PRO A 90 10.02 3.20 -3.03
CA PRO A 90 10.02 2.54 -4.34
C PRO A 90 8.61 2.20 -4.83
N MET A 91 7.66 1.91 -3.94
CA MET A 91 6.25 1.74 -4.29
C MET A 91 5.67 3.03 -4.90
N ARG A 92 5.93 4.19 -4.30
CA ARG A 92 5.49 5.49 -4.85
C ARG A 92 6.04 5.72 -6.24
N ARG A 93 7.34 5.52 -6.44
CA ARG A 93 7.98 5.67 -7.75
C ARG A 93 7.29 4.78 -8.78
N HIS A 94 7.07 3.52 -8.47
CA HIS A 94 6.38 2.60 -9.37
C HIS A 94 4.96 3.06 -9.71
N LEU A 95 4.14 3.37 -8.70
CA LEU A 95 2.72 3.69 -8.90
C LEU A 95 2.51 5.07 -9.57
N ARG A 96 3.27 6.10 -9.18
CA ARG A 96 3.14 7.47 -9.71
C ARG A 96 3.86 7.66 -11.04
N LEU A 97 5.10 7.19 -11.15
CA LEU A 97 5.97 7.52 -12.29
C LEU A 97 5.99 6.44 -13.36
N GLU A 98 6.01 5.16 -12.97
CA GLU A 98 6.07 4.06 -13.95
C GLU A 98 4.67 3.68 -14.45
N ARG A 99 3.67 3.58 -13.56
CA ARG A 99 2.26 3.33 -13.93
C ARG A 99 1.47 4.58 -14.27
N GLY A 100 1.95 5.77 -13.92
CA GLY A 100 1.27 7.03 -14.23
C GLY A 100 -0.02 7.27 -13.45
N LEU A 101 -0.25 6.60 -12.32
CA LEU A 101 -1.48 6.81 -11.54
C LEU A 101 -1.51 8.23 -10.99
N PRO A 102 -2.66 8.95 -11.03
CA PRO A 102 -2.80 10.28 -10.49
C PRO A 102 -2.70 10.29 -8.95
N ARG A 103 -2.39 11.44 -8.35
CA ARG A 103 -2.01 11.57 -6.93
C ARG A 103 -3.16 11.11 -6.03
N GLU A 104 -4.38 11.44 -6.44
CA GLU A 104 -5.63 11.17 -5.74
C GLU A 104 -5.93 9.66 -5.65
N ARG A 105 -5.33 8.86 -6.54
CA ARG A 105 -5.43 7.41 -6.56
C ARG A 105 -4.31 6.72 -5.77
N VAL A 106 -3.30 7.45 -5.32
CA VAL A 106 -2.11 6.88 -4.66
C VAL A 106 -2.00 7.32 -3.21
N GLN A 107 -2.55 6.52 -2.29
CA GLN A 107 -2.44 6.73 -0.85
C GLN A 107 -1.34 5.83 -0.27
N LEU A 108 -0.21 6.45 0.10
CA LEU A 108 0.94 5.75 0.65
C LEU A 108 1.35 6.43 1.96
N SER A 109 1.58 5.64 3.02
CA SER A 109 2.05 6.17 4.29
C SER A 109 3.07 5.23 4.93
N ALA A 110 4.28 5.73 5.12
CA ALA A 110 5.32 5.04 5.88
C ALA A 110 5.01 5.14 7.39
N TYR A 111 4.80 3.99 8.01
CA TYR A 111 4.45 3.87 9.42
C TYR A 111 5.69 3.76 10.30
N TRP A 112 6.73 3.10 9.80
CA TRP A 112 7.95 2.82 10.55
C TRP A 112 9.16 2.73 9.60
N PHE A 113 10.37 2.75 10.16
CA PHE A 113 11.61 2.57 9.40
C PHE A 113 12.56 1.69 10.21
N ALA A 114 13.04 0.58 9.63
CA ALA A 114 14.03 -0.28 10.27
C ALA A 114 15.24 0.51 10.78
N GLY A 115 15.69 0.15 11.98
CA GLY A 115 16.81 0.82 12.65
C GLY A 115 16.46 2.18 13.29
N ARG A 116 15.18 2.57 13.30
CA ARG A 116 14.68 3.77 14.00
C ARG A 116 13.59 3.39 14.99
N ASP A 117 13.64 4.01 16.16
CA ASP A 117 12.51 4.00 17.09
C ASP A 117 11.43 5.00 16.63
N ALA A 118 10.34 5.07 17.39
CA ALA A 118 9.20 5.91 17.04
C ALA A 118 9.55 7.41 17.05
N ASP A 119 10.42 7.87 17.96
CA ASP A 119 10.83 9.27 18.06
C ASP A 119 11.78 9.65 16.92
N GLY A 120 12.77 8.81 16.65
CA GLY A 120 13.69 8.98 15.53
C GLY A 120 12.95 8.99 14.19
N TRP A 121 11.97 8.10 14.01
CA TRP A 121 11.13 8.12 12.81
C TRP A 121 10.27 9.38 12.72
N ARG A 122 9.62 9.80 13.81
CA ARG A 122 8.82 11.04 13.85
C ARG A 122 9.64 12.26 13.44
N ALA A 123 10.87 12.38 13.95
CA ALA A 123 11.74 13.51 13.66
C ALA A 123 12.12 13.62 12.17
N MET A 124 12.27 12.49 11.47
CA MET A 124 12.67 12.46 10.06
C MET A 124 11.52 12.30 9.06
N LYS A 125 10.33 11.89 9.52
CA LYS A 125 9.19 11.55 8.65
C LYS A 125 8.79 12.69 7.72
N GLN A 126 8.84 13.93 8.21
CA GLN A 126 8.48 15.10 7.39
C GLN A 126 9.44 15.29 6.20
N ASP A 127 10.74 15.18 6.43
CA ASP A 127 11.74 15.33 5.37
C ASP A 127 11.73 14.14 4.41
N PHE A 128 11.49 12.92 4.92
CA PHE A 128 11.27 11.74 4.10
C PHE A 128 10.07 11.93 3.16
N ASN A 129 8.92 12.37 3.69
CA ASN A 129 7.73 12.62 2.89
C ASN A 129 7.98 13.69 1.82
N ARG A 130 8.62 14.80 2.20
CA ARG A 130 8.95 15.89 1.27
C ARG A 130 9.88 15.44 0.15
N SER A 131 10.90 14.63 0.48
CA SER A 131 11.80 14.06 -0.53
C SER A 131 11.04 13.15 -1.50
N MET A 132 10.13 12.30 -1.01
CA MET A 132 9.33 11.43 -1.87
C MET A 132 8.37 12.19 -2.79
N GLU A 133 7.75 13.25 -2.30
CA GLU A 133 6.86 14.11 -3.08
C GLU A 133 7.63 14.83 -4.20
N ALA A 134 8.79 15.41 -3.86
CA ALA A 134 9.66 16.07 -4.82
C ALA A 134 10.14 15.13 -5.95
N GLU A 135 10.45 13.86 -5.64
CA GLU A 135 10.80 12.86 -6.66
C GLU A 135 9.65 12.55 -7.63
N SER A 136 8.40 12.70 -7.18
CA SER A 136 7.21 12.42 -7.99
C SER A 136 6.69 13.65 -8.74
N GLY A 137 7.27 14.84 -8.51
CA GLY A 137 6.84 16.10 -9.09
C GLY A 137 5.56 16.69 -8.45
N ASP A 138 5.28 16.33 -7.18
CA ASP A 138 4.09 16.74 -6.42
C ASP A 138 4.26 18.00 -5.56
#